data_AF-A0A7M1QU09-F1
#
_entry.id   AF-A0A7M1QU09-F1
#
_cell.length_a   1.000
_cell.length_b   1.000
_cell.length_c   1.000
_cell.angle_alpha   90.00
_cell.angle_beta   90.00
_cell.angle_gamma   90.00
#
_symmetry.space_group_name_H-M   'P 1'
#
loop_
_entity.id
_entity.type
_entity.pdbx_description
1 polymer ?
#
loop_
_entity_poly.entity_id
_entity_poly.type
_entity_poly.pdbx_seq_one_letter_code
_entity_poly.pdbx_strand_id
1 'polypeptide(L)'
;MPTHRALIIVDVQPTFCEGGALGVEGGNAVAERIADFVTDNADEYDFIVTTQDWHVEPGTHFSDAPDFVDTWPAHGVAGTPEAELHEAIASLPLDESVKKGEYEAAYSGFEGKNKNGDSLETLLRQAEVTSIDIVGIAESHCVRDTALDALRAGWPVRVFSDLTVPVSEELGEAARAEMDEAGVEQISSSEAFGFYEEGEDAPIPGFEDDNSAGSGLDAWDEDDWNDDEDEWSRDDWDDLSNNDLDGDGIADDLEDDEWGAADYRDDEPARGLALDRDDFVRDEYGEDSDAELTSDGEDEELDTLANGVELTEDLSNYDLSDFDIDLDDDIDFSSDADDEDFDFSDIDYRP
;
A
#
# COMPACT_ATOMS: atom_id res chain seq x y z
N MET A 1 -9.54 -20.96 11.37
CA MET A 1 -10.23 -19.79 10.81
C MET A 1 -9.64 -19.58 9.44
N PRO A 2 -10.39 -19.13 8.43
CA PRO A 2 -9.75 -18.54 7.25
C PRO A 2 -8.80 -17.43 7.72
N THR A 3 -7.63 -17.34 7.08
CA THR A 3 -6.65 -16.30 7.39
C THR A 3 -7.19 -14.98 6.84
N HIS A 4 -7.45 -14.01 7.71
CA HIS A 4 -7.80 -12.65 7.30
C HIS A 4 -6.50 -11.87 7.10
N ARG A 5 -6.20 -11.45 5.87
CA ARG A 5 -4.86 -10.96 5.50
C ARG A 5 -4.91 -9.51 5.04
N ALA A 6 -3.95 -8.72 5.49
CA ALA A 6 -3.71 -7.39 4.98
C ALA A 6 -2.46 -7.31 4.12
N LEU A 7 -2.50 -6.47 3.08
CA LEU A 7 -1.33 -5.98 2.36
C LEU A 7 -1.06 -4.53 2.76
N ILE A 8 0.17 -4.25 3.21
CA ILE A 8 0.63 -2.90 3.50
C ILE A 8 1.62 -2.48 2.42
N ILE A 9 1.26 -1.46 1.65
CA ILE A 9 2.10 -0.86 0.61
C ILE A 9 2.77 0.38 1.20
N VAL A 10 4.07 0.27 1.49
CA VAL A 10 4.83 1.26 2.26
C VAL A 10 5.45 2.31 1.33
N ASP A 11 5.07 3.58 1.52
CA ASP A 11 5.70 4.80 1.00
C ASP A 11 6.09 4.74 -0.49
N VAL A 12 5.25 4.14 -1.33
CA VAL A 12 5.46 4.14 -2.79
C VAL A 12 4.99 5.48 -3.37
N GLN A 13 5.84 6.49 -3.24
CA GLN A 13 5.59 7.88 -3.61
C GLN A 13 6.66 8.37 -4.60
N PRO A 14 6.33 9.32 -5.51
CA PRO A 14 7.31 9.83 -6.48
C PRO A 14 8.58 10.41 -5.83
N THR A 15 8.49 10.97 -4.62
CA THR A 15 9.66 11.46 -3.86
C THR A 15 10.72 10.39 -3.61
N PHE A 16 10.34 9.11 -3.54
CA PHE A 16 11.23 7.96 -3.30
C PHE A 16 11.53 7.15 -4.56
N CYS A 17 10.97 7.54 -5.71
CA CYS A 17 11.25 6.95 -7.01
C CYS A 17 12.23 7.81 -7.83
N GLU A 18 12.75 7.28 -8.93
CA GLU A 18 13.73 8.00 -9.74
C GLU A 18 13.17 9.34 -10.24
N GLY A 19 13.93 10.42 -9.97
CA GLY A 19 13.54 11.79 -10.27
C GLY A 19 12.96 12.57 -9.08
N GLY A 20 12.59 11.89 -7.99
CA GLY A 20 12.17 12.51 -6.73
C GLY A 20 13.32 13.00 -5.85
N ALA A 21 12.98 13.72 -4.78
CA ALA A 21 13.95 14.31 -3.85
C ALA A 21 14.85 13.28 -3.12
N LEU A 22 14.32 12.09 -2.86
CA LEU A 22 15.00 10.94 -2.23
C LEU A 22 14.84 9.68 -3.09
N GLY A 23 14.95 9.84 -4.41
CA GLY A 23 14.77 8.74 -5.35
C GLY A 23 15.72 7.57 -5.13
N VAL A 24 15.16 6.37 -4.98
CA VAL A 24 15.89 5.11 -4.93
C VAL A 24 15.93 4.49 -6.33
N GLU A 25 17.10 4.04 -6.77
CA GLU A 25 17.23 3.33 -8.06
C GLU A 25 16.44 2.01 -8.01
N GLY A 26 15.55 1.80 -8.98
CA GLY A 26 14.61 0.69 -9.01
C GLY A 26 13.24 1.00 -8.38
N GLY A 27 13.04 2.19 -7.79
CA GLY A 27 11.78 2.57 -7.13
C GLY A 27 10.56 2.54 -8.06
N ASN A 28 10.67 3.13 -9.26
CA ASN A 28 9.58 3.05 -10.26
C ASN A 28 9.31 1.59 -10.67
N ALA A 29 10.37 0.79 -10.85
CA ALA A 29 10.21 -0.60 -11.25
C ALA A 29 9.54 -1.45 -10.15
N VAL A 30 9.79 -1.15 -8.87
CA VAL A 30 9.08 -1.77 -7.73
C VAL A 30 7.61 -1.36 -7.73
N ALA A 31 7.30 -0.07 -7.96
CA ALA A 31 5.92 0.42 -8.00
C ALA A 31 5.07 -0.31 -9.05
N GLU A 32 5.61 -0.51 -10.25
CA GLU A 32 4.95 -1.28 -11.32
C GLU A 32 4.76 -2.75 -10.93
N ARG A 33 5.79 -3.41 -10.37
CA ARG A 33 5.66 -4.81 -9.93
C ARG A 33 4.63 -5.00 -8.82
N ILE A 34 4.54 -4.04 -7.88
CA ILE A 34 3.49 -4.04 -6.85
C ILE A 34 2.11 -3.90 -7.51
N ALA A 35 1.97 -3.01 -8.49
CA ALA A 35 0.69 -2.82 -9.17
C ALA A 35 0.26 -4.08 -9.94
N ASP A 36 1.17 -4.75 -10.64
CA ASP A 36 0.93 -6.04 -11.29
C ASP A 36 0.52 -7.10 -10.25
N PHE A 37 1.28 -7.23 -9.17
CA PHE A 37 0.99 -8.20 -8.10
C PHE A 37 -0.39 -7.99 -7.48
N VAL A 38 -0.74 -6.75 -7.15
CA VAL A 38 -2.05 -6.43 -6.56
C VAL A 38 -3.17 -6.67 -7.57
N THR A 39 -2.96 -6.36 -8.85
CA THR A 39 -3.95 -6.64 -9.90
C THR A 39 -4.26 -8.13 -10.00
N ASP A 40 -3.25 -8.98 -9.86
CA ASP A 40 -3.39 -10.43 -10.00
C ASP A 40 -3.87 -11.13 -8.72
N ASN A 41 -3.71 -10.53 -7.54
CA ASN A 41 -3.93 -11.20 -6.25
C ASN A 41 -4.78 -10.39 -5.25
N ALA A 42 -5.49 -9.34 -5.69
CA ALA A 42 -6.29 -8.51 -4.78
C ALA A 42 -7.34 -9.32 -3.99
N ASP A 43 -7.86 -10.41 -4.55
CA ASP A 43 -8.84 -11.28 -3.89
C ASP A 43 -8.26 -12.18 -2.80
N GLU A 44 -6.93 -12.29 -2.70
CA GLU A 44 -6.22 -12.97 -1.61
C GLU A 44 -6.05 -12.06 -0.37
N TYR A 45 -6.41 -10.78 -0.48
CA TYR A 45 -6.33 -9.80 0.59
C TYR A 45 -7.71 -9.28 0.99
N ASP A 46 -7.97 -9.29 2.29
CA ASP A 46 -9.20 -8.73 2.85
C ASP A 46 -9.06 -7.23 3.16
N PHE A 47 -7.83 -6.72 3.20
CA PHE A 47 -7.54 -5.32 3.50
C PHE A 47 -6.25 -4.85 2.86
N ILE A 48 -6.32 -3.85 1.97
CA ILE A 48 -5.16 -3.25 1.31
C ILE A 48 -5.01 -1.80 1.78
N VAL A 49 -3.88 -1.49 2.40
CA VAL A 49 -3.61 -0.17 3.00
C VAL A 49 -2.27 0.38 2.52
N THR A 50 -2.23 1.68 2.29
CA THR A 50 -1.01 2.41 1.94
C THR A 50 -0.51 3.25 3.10
N THR A 51 0.81 3.42 3.19
CA THR A 51 1.43 4.46 4.00
C THR A 51 2.00 5.54 3.08
N GLN A 52 2.01 6.78 3.57
CA GLN A 52 2.63 7.91 2.90
C GLN A 52 3.42 8.73 3.91
N ASP A 53 4.65 9.04 3.55
CA ASP A 53 5.43 10.07 4.23
C ASP A 53 4.90 11.45 3.83
N TRP A 54 4.49 12.23 4.84
CA TRP A 54 3.68 13.43 4.62
C TRP A 54 4.09 14.55 5.56
N HIS A 55 5.10 15.32 5.18
CA HIS A 55 5.73 16.33 6.02
C HIS A 55 5.11 17.71 5.83
N VAL A 56 4.51 18.27 6.88
CA VAL A 56 4.00 19.66 6.89
C VAL A 56 5.11 20.60 7.38
N GLU A 57 5.60 20.37 8.60
CA GLU A 57 6.71 21.12 9.20
C GLU A 57 7.53 20.18 10.12
N PRO A 58 8.36 19.27 9.58
CA PRO A 58 9.01 18.22 10.37
C PRO A 58 10.26 18.69 11.14
N GLY A 59 10.44 20.01 11.29
CA GLY A 59 11.52 20.61 12.06
C GLY A 59 12.92 20.21 11.58
N THR A 60 13.71 19.61 12.48
CA THR A 60 15.11 19.23 12.25
C THR A 60 15.29 18.06 11.29
N HIS A 61 14.21 17.38 10.90
CA HIS A 61 14.24 16.30 9.91
C HIS A 61 14.76 16.80 8.56
N PHE A 62 14.44 18.04 8.19
CA PHE A 62 14.93 18.66 6.96
C PHE A 62 16.22 19.47 7.19
N SER A 63 17.22 19.21 6.35
CA SER A 63 18.50 19.91 6.35
C SER A 63 18.96 20.20 4.93
N ASP A 64 19.55 21.39 4.72
CA ASP A 64 20.25 21.74 3.48
C ASP A 64 21.61 21.00 3.36
N ALA A 65 22.10 20.44 4.47
CA ALA A 65 23.30 19.61 4.55
C ALA A 65 22.96 18.31 5.32
N PRO A 66 22.21 17.40 4.71
CA PRO A 66 21.76 16.16 5.35
C PRO A 66 22.92 15.20 5.60
N ASP A 67 22.85 14.47 6.71
CA ASP A 67 23.75 13.36 7.04
C ASP A 67 23.26 12.00 6.51
N PHE A 68 22.02 11.93 6.02
CA PHE A 68 21.37 10.71 5.53
C PHE A 68 21.28 9.61 6.59
N VAL A 69 21.27 10.01 7.87
CA VAL A 69 21.06 9.16 9.03
C VAL A 69 19.86 9.68 9.81
N ASP A 70 19.98 10.88 10.35
CA ASP A 70 18.95 11.54 11.16
C ASP A 70 18.32 12.75 10.45
N THR A 71 18.97 13.23 9.38
CA THR A 71 18.57 14.42 8.63
C THR A 71 18.60 14.18 7.14
N TRP A 72 17.64 14.79 6.44
CA TRP A 72 17.33 14.52 5.05
C TRP A 72 17.10 15.82 4.28
N PRO A 73 17.29 15.84 2.94
CA PRO A 73 16.76 16.93 2.14
C PRO A 73 15.22 16.98 2.24
N ALA A 74 14.60 18.11 1.91
CA ALA A 74 13.14 18.18 1.89
C ALA A 74 12.54 17.13 0.92
N HIS A 75 11.64 16.30 1.43
CA HIS A 75 10.98 15.19 0.72
C HIS A 75 9.55 15.04 1.26
N GLY A 76 8.68 14.30 0.55
CA GLY A 76 7.33 13.99 1.07
C GLY A 76 6.52 15.22 1.51
N VAL A 77 6.79 16.41 0.93
CA VAL A 77 6.22 17.68 1.40
C VAL A 77 4.72 17.70 1.16
N ALA A 78 3.95 17.94 2.21
CA ALA A 78 2.49 17.88 2.21
C ALA A 78 1.88 18.73 1.10
N GLY A 79 0.98 18.11 0.32
CA GLY A 79 0.25 18.77 -0.77
C GLY A 79 1.06 18.99 -2.04
N THR A 80 2.28 18.46 -2.12
CA THR A 80 3.07 18.44 -3.36
C THR A 80 2.81 17.16 -4.16
N PRO A 81 2.94 17.18 -5.50
CA PRO A 81 2.83 15.96 -6.31
C PRO A 81 3.82 14.86 -5.91
N GLU A 82 4.97 15.21 -5.34
CA GLU A 82 5.99 14.23 -4.92
C GLU A 82 5.59 13.46 -3.66
N ALA A 83 4.68 14.01 -2.84
CA ALA A 83 4.16 13.37 -1.64
C ALA A 83 2.89 12.53 -1.91
N GLU A 84 2.29 12.63 -3.09
CA GLU A 84 1.18 11.77 -3.47
C GLU A 84 1.65 10.33 -3.71
N LEU A 85 0.72 9.38 -3.77
CA LEU A 85 1.05 8.02 -4.18
C LEU A 85 1.56 7.99 -5.63
N HIS A 86 2.48 7.09 -5.91
CA HIS A 86 2.89 6.80 -7.29
C HIS A 86 1.68 6.40 -8.13
N GLU A 87 1.64 6.80 -9.41
CA GLU A 87 0.46 6.64 -10.25
C GLU A 87 0.00 5.18 -10.38
N ALA A 88 0.95 4.24 -10.46
CA ALA A 88 0.69 2.79 -10.47
C ALA A 88 -0.05 2.29 -9.22
N ILE A 89 0.20 2.90 -8.06
CA ILE A 89 -0.41 2.52 -6.78
C ILE A 89 -1.73 3.24 -6.57
N ALA A 90 -1.82 4.51 -6.97
CA ALA A 90 -3.02 5.34 -6.80
C ALA A 90 -4.25 4.77 -7.53
N SER A 91 -4.07 3.90 -8.53
CA SER A 91 -5.15 3.23 -9.27
C SER A 91 -5.62 1.91 -8.67
N LEU A 92 -4.96 1.39 -7.63
CA LEU A 92 -5.25 0.09 -7.03
C LEU A 92 -6.52 0.12 -6.15
N PRO A 93 -7.14 -1.03 -5.87
CA PRO A 93 -8.30 -1.13 -4.98
C PRO A 93 -7.88 -1.00 -3.50
N LEU A 94 -7.48 0.21 -3.10
CA LEU A 94 -7.05 0.52 -1.73
C LEU A 94 -8.26 0.70 -0.82
N ASP A 95 -8.24 0.10 0.37
CA ASP A 95 -9.29 0.27 1.38
C ASP A 95 -9.06 1.52 2.23
N GLU A 96 -7.82 1.75 2.66
CA GLU A 96 -7.43 2.89 3.49
C GLU A 96 -6.03 3.41 3.13
N SER A 97 -5.73 4.61 3.63
CA SER A 97 -4.42 5.25 3.52
C SER A 97 -4.07 5.94 4.82
N VAL A 98 -2.86 5.74 5.32
CA VAL A 98 -2.35 6.45 6.50
C VAL A 98 -1.19 7.36 6.12
N LYS A 99 -1.12 8.52 6.77
CA LYS A 99 -0.06 9.51 6.60
C LYS A 99 0.76 9.59 7.88
N LYS A 100 2.09 9.58 7.75
CA LYS A 100 3.03 9.67 8.86
C LYS A 100 3.95 10.88 8.68
N GLY A 101 4.54 11.34 9.78
CA GLY A 101 5.59 12.36 9.77
C GLY A 101 5.12 13.82 9.62
N GLU A 102 3.86 14.15 9.90
CA GLU A 102 3.34 15.52 9.65
C GLU A 102 4.16 16.63 10.33
N TYR A 103 4.62 16.39 11.56
CA TYR A 103 5.33 17.38 12.39
C TYR A 103 6.62 16.85 13.03
N GLU A 104 7.01 15.61 12.73
CA GLU A 104 8.23 14.96 13.22
C GLU A 104 8.69 13.88 12.24
N ALA A 105 9.90 13.34 12.43
CA ALA A 105 10.36 12.20 11.66
C ALA A 105 9.54 10.95 12.03
N ALA A 106 9.12 10.16 11.04
CA ALA A 106 8.41 8.91 11.25
C ALA A 106 8.85 7.87 10.22
N TYR A 107 9.22 6.69 10.69
CA TYR A 107 9.77 5.63 9.84
C TYR A 107 8.78 4.47 9.71
N SER A 108 8.07 4.12 10.79
CA SER A 108 7.12 3.03 10.79
C SER A 108 5.73 3.48 10.32
N GLY A 109 5.09 2.66 9.47
CA GLY A 109 3.69 2.85 9.08
C GLY A 109 2.72 2.89 10.28
N PHE A 110 3.11 2.29 11.41
CA PHE A 110 2.31 2.28 12.65
C PHE A 110 2.23 3.65 13.33
N GLU A 111 3.11 4.58 12.98
CA GLU A 111 3.07 5.97 13.42
C GLU A 111 2.05 6.79 12.60
N GLY A 112 1.62 6.25 11.46
CA GLY A 112 0.68 6.89 10.55
C GLY A 112 -0.77 6.90 11.04
N LYS A 113 -1.51 7.90 10.59
CA LYS A 113 -2.95 8.05 10.84
C LYS A 113 -3.72 8.30 9.56
N ASN A 114 -4.94 7.79 9.47
CA ASN A 114 -5.83 8.15 8.36
C ASN A 114 -6.47 9.53 8.58
N LYS A 115 -7.29 9.97 7.63
CA LYS A 115 -8.04 11.24 7.69
C LYS A 115 -8.96 11.39 8.91
N ASN A 116 -9.34 10.29 9.55
CA ASN A 116 -10.20 10.27 10.74
C ASN A 116 -9.37 10.30 12.04
N GLY A 117 -8.05 10.18 11.95
CA GLY A 117 -7.13 10.12 13.09
C GLY A 117 -6.90 8.71 13.64
N ASP A 118 -7.43 7.67 12.99
CA ASP A 118 -7.22 6.28 13.37
C ASP A 118 -5.81 5.82 12.97
N SER A 119 -5.10 5.16 13.88
CA SER A 119 -3.77 4.60 13.60
C SER A 119 -3.86 3.37 12.70
N LEU A 120 -2.77 3.03 12.01
CA LEU A 120 -2.68 1.81 11.20
C LEU A 120 -3.05 0.56 12.01
N GLU A 121 -2.53 0.42 13.25
CA GLU A 121 -2.93 -0.69 14.13
C GLU A 121 -4.45 -0.71 14.36
N THR A 122 -5.06 0.46 14.63
CA THR A 122 -6.51 0.54 14.88
C THR A 122 -7.29 0.05 13.66
N LEU A 123 -6.88 0.44 12.46
CA LEU A 123 -7.52 0.03 11.20
C LEU A 123 -7.39 -1.49 10.99
N LEU A 124 -6.18 -2.04 11.15
CA LEU A 124 -5.92 -3.48 11.00
C LEU A 124 -6.74 -4.31 12.00
N ARG A 125 -6.88 -3.86 13.24
CA ARG A 125 -7.70 -4.54 14.26
C ARG A 125 -9.20 -4.45 13.95
N GLN A 126 -9.67 -3.31 13.46
CA GLN A 126 -11.08 -3.13 13.06
C GLN A 126 -11.45 -3.98 11.85
N ALA A 127 -10.50 -4.16 10.93
CA ALA A 127 -10.61 -5.07 9.80
C ALA A 127 -10.36 -6.54 10.20
N GLU A 128 -10.27 -6.89 11.50
CA GLU A 128 -10.08 -8.26 11.98
C GLU A 128 -8.86 -9.00 11.36
N VAL A 129 -7.82 -8.26 10.96
CA VAL A 129 -6.61 -8.78 10.30
C VAL A 129 -5.86 -9.73 11.23
N THR A 130 -5.49 -10.89 10.69
CA THR A 130 -4.78 -11.97 11.39
C THR A 130 -3.35 -12.20 10.90
N SER A 131 -2.99 -11.72 9.70
CA SER A 131 -1.63 -11.77 9.14
C SER A 131 -1.38 -10.60 8.21
N ILE A 132 -0.12 -10.18 8.10
CA ILE A 132 0.29 -9.00 7.33
C ILE A 132 1.34 -9.39 6.31
N ASP A 133 1.17 -8.93 5.07
CA ASP A 133 2.21 -8.89 4.04
C ASP A 133 2.63 -7.44 3.79
N ILE A 134 3.92 -7.21 3.59
CA ILE A 134 4.49 -5.87 3.42
C ILE A 134 5.32 -5.81 2.14
N VAL A 135 5.10 -4.73 1.40
CA VAL A 135 5.82 -4.37 0.16
C VAL A 135 6.11 -2.86 0.16
N GLY A 136 6.97 -2.38 -0.74
CA GLY A 136 7.17 -0.95 -0.95
C GLY A 136 8.60 -0.47 -0.71
N ILE A 137 8.73 0.80 -0.32
CA ILE A 137 9.99 1.54 -0.33
C ILE A 137 10.18 2.28 1.00
N ALA A 138 11.38 2.43 1.55
CA ALA A 138 12.58 1.67 1.21
C ALA A 138 12.66 0.42 2.10
N GLU A 139 13.13 -0.70 1.54
CA GLU A 139 13.38 -1.96 2.27
C GLU A 139 14.19 -1.72 3.54
N SER A 140 15.22 -0.89 3.42
CA SER A 140 16.19 -0.66 4.49
C SER A 140 15.74 0.30 5.59
N HIS A 141 14.56 0.93 5.45
CA HIS A 141 14.03 1.92 6.38
C HIS A 141 12.57 1.62 6.69
N CYS A 142 11.63 2.32 6.03
CA CYS A 142 10.22 2.28 6.38
C CYS A 142 9.61 0.87 6.30
N VAL A 143 10.01 0.07 5.31
CA VAL A 143 9.54 -1.32 5.19
C VAL A 143 9.99 -2.15 6.39
N ARG A 144 11.28 -2.12 6.71
CA ARG A 144 11.85 -2.82 7.87
C ARG A 144 11.16 -2.39 9.16
N ASP A 145 11.07 -1.09 9.43
CA ASP A 145 10.52 -0.58 10.69
C ASP A 145 9.03 -0.92 10.83
N THR A 146 8.27 -0.83 9.73
CA THR A 146 6.87 -1.27 9.68
C THR A 146 6.74 -2.78 9.94
N ALA A 147 7.63 -3.60 9.38
CA ALA A 147 7.62 -5.05 9.58
C ALA A 147 7.93 -5.43 11.03
N LEU A 148 8.94 -4.80 11.63
CA LEU A 148 9.32 -5.03 13.02
C LEU A 148 8.20 -4.59 13.98
N ASP A 149 7.55 -3.46 13.73
CA ASP A 149 6.45 -2.99 14.57
C ASP A 149 5.18 -3.84 14.41
N ALA A 150 4.85 -4.29 13.21
CA ALA A 150 3.77 -5.26 12.99
C ALA A 150 4.01 -6.55 13.78
N LEU A 151 5.26 -7.04 13.78
CA LEU A 151 5.63 -8.24 14.52
C LEU A 151 5.56 -8.02 16.04
N ARG A 152 6.07 -6.88 16.54
CA ARG A 152 5.97 -6.49 17.97
C ARG A 152 4.52 -6.34 18.43
N ALA A 153 3.64 -5.86 17.56
CA ALA A 153 2.20 -5.77 17.81
C ALA A 153 1.48 -7.15 17.71
N GLY A 154 2.20 -8.22 17.35
CA GLY A 154 1.77 -9.60 17.47
C GLY A 154 1.14 -10.19 16.21
N TRP A 155 1.29 -9.56 15.04
CA TRP A 155 0.91 -10.19 13.78
C TRP A 155 2.04 -11.07 13.23
N PRO A 156 1.72 -12.22 12.61
CA PRO A 156 2.63 -12.85 11.67
C PRO A 156 2.86 -11.92 10.47
N VAL A 157 4.12 -11.70 10.11
CA VAL A 157 4.52 -10.76 9.07
C VAL A 157 5.32 -11.47 7.98
N ARG A 158 4.96 -11.22 6.72
CA ARG A 158 5.78 -11.55 5.56
C ARG A 158 6.22 -10.27 4.85
N VAL A 159 7.44 -10.26 4.33
CA VAL A 159 7.95 -9.20 3.45
C VAL A 159 8.28 -9.83 2.10
N PHE A 160 7.79 -9.24 1.01
CA PHE A 160 8.08 -9.74 -0.33
C PHE A 160 9.32 -9.06 -0.90
N SER A 161 10.43 -9.80 -0.84
CA SER A 161 11.78 -9.33 -1.18
C SER A 161 11.94 -8.85 -2.63
N ASP A 162 11.11 -9.33 -3.55
CA ASP A 162 11.09 -8.91 -4.96
C ASP A 162 10.19 -7.69 -5.20
N LEU A 163 9.37 -7.29 -4.21
CA LEU A 163 8.50 -6.12 -4.22
C LEU A 163 8.96 -5.03 -3.25
N THR A 164 10.25 -5.05 -2.90
CA THR A 164 10.92 -4.04 -2.10
C THR A 164 12.21 -3.58 -2.78
N VAL A 165 12.74 -2.43 -2.37
CA VAL A 165 14.06 -1.97 -2.80
C VAL A 165 14.75 -1.18 -1.67
N PRO A 166 16.00 -1.50 -1.31
CA PRO A 166 16.74 -0.76 -0.30
C PRO A 166 17.36 0.52 -0.87
N VAL A 167 17.68 1.49 -0.01
CA VAL A 167 18.39 2.72 -0.42
C VAL A 167 19.80 2.40 -0.95
N SER A 168 20.45 1.39 -0.36
CA SER A 168 21.70 0.81 -0.86
C SER A 168 21.76 -0.67 -0.51
N GLU A 169 22.57 -1.45 -1.25
CA GLU A 169 22.69 -2.89 -1.00
C GLU A 169 23.16 -3.20 0.42
N GLU A 170 24.13 -2.46 0.96
CA GLU A 170 24.66 -2.63 2.32
C GLU A 170 23.57 -2.44 3.38
N LEU A 171 22.75 -1.39 3.24
CA LEU A 171 21.63 -1.15 4.15
C LEU A 171 20.52 -2.20 3.98
N GLY A 172 20.32 -2.70 2.76
CA GLY A 172 19.41 -3.80 2.48
C GLY A 172 19.84 -5.09 3.19
N GLU A 173 21.10 -5.49 3.05
CA GLU A 173 21.65 -6.67 3.74
C GLU A 173 21.47 -6.58 5.26
N ALA A 174 21.73 -5.42 5.86
CA ALA A 174 21.54 -5.18 7.28
C ALA A 174 20.06 -5.29 7.68
N ALA A 175 19.15 -4.66 6.92
CA ALA A 175 17.72 -4.68 7.19
C ALA A 175 17.12 -6.09 7.07
N ARG A 176 17.52 -6.85 6.05
CA ARG A 176 17.09 -8.24 5.87
C ARG A 176 17.58 -9.12 7.02
N ALA A 177 18.83 -8.96 7.46
CA ALA A 177 19.35 -9.71 8.60
C ALA A 177 18.59 -9.39 9.90
N GLU A 178 18.26 -8.11 10.14
CA GLU A 178 17.48 -7.68 11.31
C GLU A 178 16.05 -8.23 11.29
N MET A 179 15.39 -8.19 10.13
CA MET A 179 14.06 -8.78 9.93
C MET A 179 14.05 -10.29 10.16
N ASP A 180 15.04 -11.01 9.62
CA ASP A 180 15.20 -12.46 9.82
C ASP A 180 15.41 -12.81 11.30
N GLU A 181 16.28 -12.07 12.01
CA GLU A 181 16.56 -12.30 13.42
C GLU A 181 15.33 -12.03 14.30
N ALA A 182 14.52 -11.03 13.93
CA ALA A 182 13.27 -10.73 14.61
C ALA A 182 12.19 -11.81 14.37
N GLY A 183 12.27 -12.55 13.25
CA GLY A 183 11.32 -13.58 12.87
C GLY A 183 10.29 -13.14 11.83
N VAL A 184 10.57 -12.08 11.06
CA VAL A 184 9.81 -11.72 9.86
C VAL A 184 10.13 -12.74 8.76
N GLU A 185 9.11 -13.24 8.08
CA GLU A 185 9.30 -14.18 6.97
C GLU A 185 9.58 -13.41 5.67
N GLN A 186 10.75 -13.63 5.06
CA GLN A 186 11.12 -12.99 3.78
C GLN A 186 10.99 -14.00 2.65
N ILE A 187 10.10 -13.73 1.70
CA ILE A 187 9.82 -14.62 0.55
C ILE A 187 9.74 -13.84 -0.76
N SER A 188 9.70 -14.56 -1.89
CA SER A 188 9.29 -13.98 -3.17
C SER A 188 7.76 -13.89 -3.25
N SER A 189 7.23 -12.88 -3.92
CA SER A 189 5.79 -12.74 -4.21
C SER A 189 5.22 -13.97 -4.93
N SER A 190 6.03 -14.63 -5.77
CA SER A 190 5.68 -15.88 -6.46
C SER A 190 5.45 -17.07 -5.52
N GLU A 191 5.90 -16.99 -4.27
CA GLU A 191 5.76 -18.03 -3.25
C GLU A 191 4.63 -17.69 -2.26
N ALA A 192 4.02 -16.50 -2.38
CA ALA A 192 3.06 -15.97 -1.41
C ALA A 192 1.77 -16.79 -1.33
N PHE A 193 1.28 -17.26 -2.47
CA PHE A 193 0.07 -18.05 -2.62
C PHE A 193 0.46 -19.26 -3.48
N GLY A 194 0.41 -20.46 -2.89
CA GLY A 194 0.87 -21.67 -3.57
C GLY A 194 0.20 -21.82 -4.94
N PHE A 195 0.94 -22.34 -5.93
CA PHE A 195 0.39 -22.59 -7.26
C PHE A 195 -0.94 -23.34 -7.16
N TYR A 196 -2.01 -22.73 -7.67
CA TYR A 196 -3.08 -23.51 -8.26
C TYR A 196 -2.44 -24.18 -9.49
N GLU A 197 -1.94 -25.40 -9.35
CA GLU A 197 -1.68 -26.21 -10.53
C GLU A 197 -3.04 -26.41 -11.22
N GLU A 198 -3.27 -25.67 -12.30
CA GLU A 198 -4.34 -25.94 -13.26
C GLU A 198 -3.97 -27.26 -13.97
N GLY A 199 -4.12 -28.38 -13.25
CA GLY A 199 -3.40 -29.58 -13.58
C GLY A 199 -3.69 -30.79 -12.70
N GLU A 200 -4.94 -30.98 -12.29
CA GLU A 200 -5.59 -32.29 -12.17
C GLU A 200 -7.05 -32.02 -11.78
N ASP A 201 -8.00 -32.60 -12.51
CA ASP A 201 -9.44 -32.45 -12.31
C ASP A 201 -9.84 -32.67 -10.84
N ALA A 202 -9.84 -31.61 -10.04
CA ALA A 202 -10.43 -31.63 -8.72
C ALA A 202 -11.94 -31.86 -8.92
N PRO A 203 -12.51 -32.97 -8.41
CA PRO A 203 -13.92 -33.27 -8.63
C PRO A 203 -14.76 -32.12 -8.09
N ILE A 204 -15.59 -31.53 -8.96
CA ILE A 204 -16.57 -30.49 -8.57
C ILE A 204 -17.45 -31.09 -7.46
N PRO A 205 -17.43 -30.54 -6.23
CA PRO A 205 -18.25 -31.07 -5.15
C PRO A 205 -19.73 -30.97 -5.50
N GLY A 206 -20.38 -32.10 -5.77
CA GLY A 206 -21.81 -32.18 -6.07
C GLY A 206 -22.18 -32.76 -7.45
N PHE A 207 -21.20 -33.08 -8.30
CA PHE A 207 -21.42 -33.94 -9.47
C PHE A 207 -21.02 -35.38 -9.12
N GLU A 208 -22.01 -36.23 -8.81
CA GLU A 208 -21.80 -37.66 -8.68
C GLU A 208 -21.69 -38.28 -10.07
N ASP A 209 -20.48 -38.67 -10.46
CA ASP A 209 -20.23 -39.46 -11.67
C ASP A 209 -20.71 -40.90 -11.42
N ASP A 210 -21.95 -41.20 -11.83
CA ASP A 210 -22.50 -42.56 -11.78
C ASP A 210 -21.86 -43.41 -12.90
N ASN A 211 -20.68 -43.95 -12.62
CA ASN A 211 -20.17 -45.09 -13.36
C ASN A 211 -19.36 -46.03 -12.46
N SER A 212 -20.09 -46.70 -11.57
CA SER A 212 -19.60 -47.91 -10.90
C SER A 212 -19.97 -49.15 -11.71
N ALA A 213 -19.08 -49.58 -12.61
CA ALA A 213 -18.97 -50.98 -13.01
C ALA A 213 -17.56 -51.26 -13.55
N GLY A 214 -16.74 -51.90 -12.72
CA GLY A 214 -15.39 -52.33 -13.09
C GLY A 214 -15.35 -53.53 -14.04
N SER A 215 -14.15 -53.72 -14.59
CA SER A 215 -13.64 -54.83 -15.41
C SER A 215 -13.98 -54.83 -16.90
N GLY A 216 -13.08 -54.19 -17.65
CA GLY A 216 -12.17 -54.91 -18.55
C GLY A 216 -12.77 -55.42 -19.85
N LEU A 217 -12.62 -54.62 -20.91
CA LEU A 217 -12.61 -55.07 -22.31
C LEU A 217 -11.74 -54.13 -23.14
N ASP A 218 -10.55 -54.62 -23.48
CA ASP A 218 -9.91 -54.67 -24.80
C ASP A 218 -9.83 -53.40 -25.68
N ALA A 219 -8.57 -53.03 -25.95
CA ALA A 219 -7.97 -52.65 -27.23
C ALA A 219 -8.85 -51.94 -28.26
N TRP A 220 -8.54 -50.67 -28.51
CA TRP A 220 -8.85 -50.02 -29.78
C TRP A 220 -7.53 -49.61 -30.44
N ASP A 221 -7.22 -50.36 -31.49
CA ASP A 221 -6.08 -50.22 -32.38
C ASP A 221 -6.05 -48.85 -33.05
N GLU A 222 -4.84 -48.27 -33.08
CA GLU A 222 -4.41 -47.38 -34.15
C GLU A 222 -4.36 -48.20 -35.44
N ASP A 223 -5.21 -47.91 -36.42
CA ASP A 223 -5.00 -48.13 -37.87
C ASP A 223 -6.37 -48.14 -38.59
N ASP A 224 -6.80 -47.00 -39.15
CA ASP A 224 -7.54 -47.03 -40.42
C ASP A 224 -7.40 -45.70 -41.18
N TRP A 225 -6.21 -45.55 -41.78
CA TRP A 225 -6.01 -44.68 -42.93
C TRP A 225 -5.93 -45.59 -44.17
N ASN A 226 -7.00 -45.71 -44.96
CA ASN A 226 -7.00 -45.30 -46.37
C ASN A 226 -8.32 -45.56 -47.12
N ASP A 227 -8.56 -44.65 -48.07
CA ASP A 227 -9.20 -44.84 -49.37
C ASP A 227 -10.65 -45.33 -49.41
N ASP A 228 -11.54 -44.35 -49.60
CA ASP A 228 -12.54 -44.45 -50.67
C ASP A 228 -12.69 -43.05 -51.31
N GLU A 229 -11.91 -42.82 -52.37
CA GLU A 229 -12.27 -41.85 -53.41
C GLU A 229 -13.40 -42.47 -54.24
N ASP A 230 -14.54 -41.78 -54.36
CA ASP A 230 -15.24 -41.62 -55.65
C ASP A 230 -16.40 -40.60 -55.52
N GLU A 231 -16.12 -39.42 -56.09
CA GLU A 231 -16.95 -38.78 -57.11
C GLU A 231 -18.34 -38.20 -56.71
N TRP A 232 -18.35 -36.98 -56.19
CA TRP A 232 -19.44 -36.02 -56.43
C TRP A 232 -18.87 -34.68 -56.92
N SER A 233 -18.95 -34.45 -58.23
CA SER A 233 -18.66 -33.16 -58.86
C SER A 233 -19.96 -32.40 -59.12
N ARG A 234 -19.91 -31.11 -58.74
CA ARG A 234 -20.63 -29.94 -59.28
C ARG A 234 -22.15 -29.87 -59.11
N ASP A 235 -22.57 -28.78 -58.47
CA ASP A 235 -23.63 -27.84 -58.87
C ASP A 235 -24.52 -27.46 -57.69
N ASP A 236 -24.06 -26.51 -56.87
CA ASP A 236 -24.82 -25.30 -56.52
C ASP A 236 -23.90 -24.39 -55.70
N TRP A 237 -24.17 -23.09 -55.69
CA TRP A 237 -23.39 -22.00 -55.06
C TRP A 237 -22.41 -21.29 -55.98
N ASP A 238 -22.95 -20.73 -57.06
CA ASP A 238 -22.55 -19.41 -57.53
C ASP A 238 -23.81 -18.58 -57.81
N ASP A 239 -23.67 -17.26 -57.67
CA ASP A 239 -24.61 -16.17 -57.99
C ASP A 239 -25.58 -15.81 -56.84
N LEU A 240 -25.43 -14.67 -56.16
CA LEU A 240 -25.56 -13.34 -56.77
C LEU A 240 -24.61 -12.32 -56.13
N SER A 241 -23.58 -11.95 -56.88
CA SER A 241 -22.98 -10.63 -56.78
C SER A 241 -23.12 -9.93 -58.14
N ASN A 242 -23.71 -8.74 -58.11
CA ASN A 242 -23.93 -7.75 -59.17
C ASN A 242 -25.26 -7.84 -59.93
N ASN A 243 -26.14 -6.87 -59.70
CA ASN A 243 -26.33 -5.83 -60.72
C ASN A 243 -27.00 -4.54 -60.17
N ASP A 244 -26.34 -3.40 -60.42
CA ASP A 244 -26.85 -2.07 -60.81
C ASP A 244 -28.02 -1.41 -60.04
N LEU A 245 -27.80 -0.23 -59.41
CA LEU A 245 -28.17 1.12 -59.92
C LEU A 245 -29.64 1.16 -60.39
N ASP A 246 -30.60 1.82 -59.75
CA ASP A 246 -30.81 3.27 -59.54
C ASP A 246 -32.09 3.47 -58.68
N GLY A 247 -32.14 4.38 -57.69
CA GLY A 247 -32.86 5.65 -57.84
C GLY A 247 -34.32 5.60 -57.32
N ASP A 248 -34.63 6.38 -56.26
CA ASP A 248 -35.96 6.60 -55.65
C ASP A 248 -36.64 5.33 -55.07
N GLY A 249 -37.51 5.33 -54.06
CA GLY A 249 -38.33 6.32 -53.41
C GLY A 249 -39.65 5.64 -53.07
N ILE A 250 -39.82 5.21 -51.81
CA ILE A 250 -41.11 4.98 -51.13
C ILE A 250 -42.05 3.88 -51.70
N ALA A 251 -42.45 2.95 -50.84
CA ALA A 251 -43.85 2.58 -50.56
C ALA A 251 -43.83 1.64 -49.33
N ASP A 252 -44.40 2.01 -48.19
CA ASP A 252 -45.84 2.14 -47.89
C ASP A 252 -46.59 0.80 -47.93
N ASP A 253 -46.76 0.26 -46.71
CA ASP A 253 -48.07 0.05 -46.07
C ASP A 253 -48.78 -1.31 -46.25
N LEU A 254 -49.61 -1.61 -45.25
CA LEU A 254 -50.67 -2.65 -45.13
C LEU A 254 -50.20 -4.02 -44.58
N GLU A 255 -50.77 -4.64 -43.55
CA GLU A 255 -52.02 -4.54 -42.75
C GLU A 255 -51.71 -5.30 -41.43
N ASP A 256 -52.01 -4.83 -40.21
CA ASP A 256 -53.30 -4.66 -39.51
C ASP A 256 -53.97 -5.97 -39.04
N ASP A 257 -53.72 -6.35 -37.77
CA ASP A 257 -54.61 -6.95 -36.73
C ASP A 257 -53.71 -7.65 -35.65
N GLU A 258 -53.97 -7.68 -34.33
CA GLU A 258 -55.21 -8.01 -33.63
C GLU A 258 -54.99 -7.89 -32.06
N TRP A 259 -55.89 -7.17 -31.34
CA TRP A 259 -56.16 -7.06 -29.86
C TRP A 259 -55.00 -6.81 -28.83
N GLY A 260 -55.06 -5.95 -27.79
CA GLY A 260 -56.10 -5.14 -27.16
C GLY A 260 -55.92 -5.06 -25.61
N ALA A 261 -55.82 -3.83 -25.06
CA ALA A 261 -56.15 -3.35 -23.68
C ALA A 261 -55.33 -3.87 -22.47
N ALA A 262 -55.01 -3.14 -21.38
CA ALA A 262 -55.42 -1.86 -20.77
C ALA A 262 -54.25 -1.39 -19.84
N ASP A 263 -53.83 -0.11 -19.84
CA ASP A 263 -54.31 1.04 -19.03
C ASP A 263 -54.10 0.92 -17.51
N TYR A 264 -53.14 1.69 -16.97
CA TYR A 264 -53.22 2.64 -15.84
C TYR A 264 -51.86 3.41 -15.84
N ARG A 265 -51.73 4.63 -16.38
CA ARG A 265 -52.06 5.97 -15.81
C ARG A 265 -51.49 6.18 -14.41
N ASP A 266 -50.96 7.31 -13.99
CA ASP A 266 -50.56 8.65 -14.49
C ASP A 266 -49.79 9.17 -13.23
N ASP A 267 -48.74 9.98 -13.23
CA ASP A 267 -48.72 11.39 -13.60
C ASP A 267 -47.27 11.89 -13.39
N GLU A 268 -46.75 12.48 -14.46
CA GLU A 268 -45.69 13.49 -14.50
C GLU A 268 -46.17 14.80 -13.77
N PRO A 269 -45.38 15.89 -13.59
CA PRO A 269 -44.32 16.28 -14.51
C PRO A 269 -43.05 16.96 -13.95
N ALA A 270 -42.04 16.84 -14.79
CA ALA A 270 -40.93 17.75 -14.94
C ALA A 270 -41.34 19.24 -14.96
N ARG A 271 -40.38 20.11 -14.58
CA ARG A 271 -39.98 21.26 -15.40
C ARG A 271 -38.71 21.89 -14.83
N GLY A 272 -37.65 21.82 -15.62
CA GLY A 272 -36.50 22.70 -15.44
C GLY A 272 -36.84 24.14 -15.83
N LEU A 273 -35.93 25.05 -15.49
CA LEU A 273 -35.55 26.22 -16.27
C LEU A 273 -34.27 26.80 -15.64
N ALA A 274 -33.26 27.00 -16.47
CA ALA A 274 -32.11 27.84 -16.19
C ALA A 274 -32.54 29.31 -16.03
N LEU A 275 -31.72 30.13 -15.35
CA LEU A 275 -31.10 31.37 -15.85
C LEU A 275 -30.42 32.18 -14.71
N ASP A 276 -29.20 32.62 -15.01
CA ASP A 276 -28.51 33.88 -14.66
C ASP A 276 -28.19 34.34 -13.22
N ARG A 277 -26.87 34.43 -12.98
CA ARG A 277 -26.03 35.59 -12.60
C ARG A 277 -26.54 36.71 -11.67
N ASP A 278 -25.61 37.04 -10.76
CA ASP A 278 -25.35 38.31 -10.06
C ASP A 278 -26.39 38.78 -9.02
N ASP A 279 -26.07 38.65 -7.73
CA ASP A 279 -26.06 39.83 -6.86
C ASP A 279 -25.20 39.65 -5.59
N PHE A 280 -24.66 40.78 -5.16
CA PHE A 280 -23.62 41.02 -4.17
C PHE A 280 -24.24 41.67 -2.94
N VAL A 281 -24.20 41.01 -1.78
CA VAL A 281 -24.52 41.58 -0.44
C VAL A 281 -23.67 40.77 0.55
N ARG A 282 -22.63 41.23 1.25
CA ARG A 282 -22.29 42.48 1.95
C ARG A 282 -23.28 42.87 3.05
N ASP A 283 -23.14 42.21 4.19
CA ASP A 283 -23.44 42.74 5.52
C ASP A 283 -22.30 42.30 6.46
N GLU A 284 -21.97 42.95 7.57
CA GLU A 284 -21.80 44.35 7.94
C GLU A 284 -21.09 44.26 9.30
N TYR A 285 -20.15 45.18 9.53
CA TYR A 285 -19.35 45.28 10.74
C TYR A 285 -20.20 45.67 11.96
N GLY A 286 -19.94 45.03 13.09
CA GLY A 286 -20.31 45.52 14.42
C GLY A 286 -19.04 45.87 15.19
N GLU A 287 -18.71 47.17 15.21
CA GLU A 287 -17.74 47.79 16.12
C GLU A 287 -18.25 47.75 17.57
N ASP A 288 -17.34 47.58 18.52
CA ASP A 288 -17.17 48.41 19.73
C ASP A 288 -16.49 47.62 20.86
N SER A 289 -15.22 47.91 21.14
CA SER A 289 -14.83 48.55 22.40
C SER A 289 -13.31 48.69 22.51
N ASP A 290 -12.88 49.95 22.59
CA ASP A 290 -11.59 50.42 23.07
C ASP A 290 -11.21 49.81 24.43
N ALA A 291 -9.96 49.38 24.56
CA ALA A 291 -9.26 49.37 25.84
C ALA A 291 -7.73 49.48 25.64
N GLU A 292 -7.30 50.72 25.68
CA GLU A 292 -6.02 51.29 26.14
C GLU A 292 -4.85 50.33 26.45
N LEU A 293 -3.72 50.63 25.82
CA LEU A 293 -2.38 50.17 26.17
C LEU A 293 -1.89 50.83 27.48
N THR A 294 -1.59 50.00 28.48
CA THR A 294 -0.58 50.24 29.53
C THR A 294 0.30 48.98 29.57
N SER A 295 1.63 48.99 29.70
CA SER A 295 2.52 50.03 30.22
C SER A 295 3.51 49.51 31.27
N ASP A 296 3.65 48.21 31.52
CA ASP A 296 4.51 47.66 32.57
C ASP A 296 4.29 46.13 32.58
N GLY A 297 5.27 45.23 32.47
CA GLY A 297 6.54 45.12 33.19
C GLY A 297 6.43 43.95 34.16
N GLU A 298 7.31 42.95 34.01
CA GLU A 298 7.65 41.87 34.98
C GLU A 298 6.90 40.51 34.86
N ASP A 299 7.60 39.57 34.22
CA ASP A 299 8.02 38.23 34.66
C ASP A 299 7.18 37.41 35.67
N GLU A 300 7.12 36.12 35.32
CA GLU A 300 7.13 34.92 36.18
C GLU A 300 5.82 34.20 36.59
N GLU A 301 5.94 32.86 36.45
CA GLU A 301 5.22 31.73 37.07
C GLU A 301 3.81 31.35 36.57
N LEU A 302 3.78 30.32 35.71
CA LEU A 302 2.60 29.50 35.45
C LEU A 302 2.48 28.42 36.53
N ASP A 303 1.53 28.63 37.43
CA ASP A 303 1.08 27.64 38.42
C ASP A 303 0.13 26.63 37.74
N THR A 304 0.60 25.39 37.61
CA THR A 304 -0.19 24.24 37.14
C THR A 304 -1.12 23.74 38.25
N LEU A 305 -2.43 23.82 38.02
CA LEU A 305 -3.43 23.17 38.86
C LEU A 305 -3.51 21.66 38.60
N ALA A 306 -3.49 20.93 39.71
CA ALA A 306 -3.47 19.49 39.86
C ALA A 306 -4.76 18.77 39.40
N ASN A 307 -4.56 17.61 38.79
CA ASN A 307 -5.34 16.37 38.92
C ASN A 307 -4.27 15.25 38.84
N GLY A 308 -4.04 14.35 39.78
CA GLY A 308 -4.98 13.68 40.67
C GLY A 308 -5.04 12.19 40.32
N VAL A 309 -3.90 11.47 40.30
CA VAL A 309 -3.85 9.99 40.36
C VAL A 309 -2.60 9.58 41.15
N GLU A 310 -2.81 8.94 42.30
CA GLU A 310 -1.78 8.23 43.07
C GLU A 310 -1.52 6.86 42.44
N LEU A 311 -0.25 6.55 42.16
CA LEU A 311 0.25 5.18 42.09
C LEU A 311 1.59 5.14 42.84
N THR A 312 1.56 4.67 44.08
CA THR A 312 2.76 4.28 44.82
C THR A 312 3.05 2.82 44.51
N GLU A 313 4.09 2.55 43.72
CA GLU A 313 4.67 1.20 43.64
C GLU A 313 6.09 1.22 44.20
N ASP A 314 6.22 0.48 45.29
CA ASP A 314 7.39 0.28 46.13
C ASP A 314 8.30 -0.76 45.46
N LEU A 315 9.37 -0.31 44.81
CA LEU A 315 10.35 -1.19 44.14
C LEU A 315 11.48 -1.68 45.07
N SER A 316 11.29 -1.64 46.40
CA SER A 316 12.35 -1.99 47.36
C SER A 316 12.52 -3.49 47.66
N ASN A 317 11.90 -4.40 46.90
CA ASN A 317 11.92 -5.83 47.22
C ASN A 317 12.38 -6.77 46.09
N TYR A 318 13.16 -6.27 45.12
CA TYR A 318 13.85 -7.17 44.18
C TYR A 318 15.20 -7.62 44.78
N ASP A 319 15.21 -8.88 45.21
CA ASP A 319 16.41 -9.59 45.65
C ASP A 319 17.22 -10.02 44.42
N LEU A 320 18.32 -9.32 44.16
CA LEU A 320 19.24 -9.57 43.03
C LEU A 320 20.31 -10.62 43.36
N SER A 321 20.15 -11.42 44.42
CA SER A 321 21.15 -12.42 44.83
C SER A 321 21.12 -13.75 44.05
N ASP A 322 20.29 -13.88 43.01
CA ASP A 322 20.11 -15.11 42.22
C ASP A 322 20.71 -15.05 40.80
N PHE A 323 21.47 -14.01 40.46
CA PHE A 323 22.18 -13.94 39.17
C PHE A 323 23.67 -14.26 39.35
N ASP A 324 24.01 -15.55 39.27
CA ASP A 324 25.40 -16.01 39.13
C ASP A 324 25.90 -15.63 37.71
N ILE A 325 26.62 -14.51 37.61
CA ILE A 325 27.46 -14.21 36.45
C ILE A 325 28.88 -14.63 36.83
N ASP A 326 29.33 -15.74 36.25
CA ASP A 326 30.74 -16.14 36.27
C ASP A 326 31.55 -15.15 35.43
N LEU A 327 32.12 -14.13 36.09
CA LEU A 327 33.15 -13.26 35.53
C LEU A 327 34.53 -13.79 35.98
N ASP A 328 35.09 -14.70 35.20
CA ASP A 328 36.51 -15.04 35.29
C ASP A 328 37.24 -14.61 34.00
N ASP A 329 38.41 -14.01 34.25
CA ASP A 329 39.57 -13.76 33.39
C ASP A 329 39.64 -12.50 32.49
N ASP A 330 40.29 -11.47 33.08
CA ASP A 330 41.30 -10.54 32.53
C ASP A 330 41.01 -9.80 31.20
N ILE A 331 40.43 -8.60 31.31
CA ILE A 331 40.65 -7.53 30.32
C ILE A 331 41.48 -6.42 30.97
N ASP A 332 42.79 -6.44 30.68
CA ASP A 332 43.73 -5.39 31.04
C ASP A 332 43.66 -4.24 30.02
N PHE A 333 43.11 -3.08 30.43
CA PHE A 333 43.09 -1.85 29.65
C PHE A 333 44.33 -0.96 29.88
N SER A 334 45.44 -1.53 30.34
CA SER A 334 46.72 -0.84 30.49
C SER A 334 47.70 -1.31 29.40
N SER A 335 47.54 -0.79 28.19
CA SER A 335 48.65 -0.72 27.22
C SER A 335 48.50 0.51 26.33
N ASP A 336 49.59 1.27 26.29
CA ASP A 336 49.79 2.60 25.73
C ASP A 336 49.11 2.91 24.38
N ALA A 337 48.33 3.99 24.35
CA ALA A 337 48.16 4.80 23.16
C ALA A 337 49.04 6.06 23.35
N ASP A 338 50.14 6.13 22.61
CA ASP A 338 51.03 7.30 22.59
C ASP A 338 50.36 8.45 21.83
N ASP A 339 50.32 9.64 22.43
CA ASP A 339 49.72 10.89 21.88
C ASP A 339 50.51 11.50 20.68
N GLU A 340 51.36 10.74 20.00
CA GLU A 340 52.21 11.22 18.88
C GLU A 340 51.69 10.81 17.49
N ASP A 341 50.57 10.08 17.38
CA ASP A 341 50.01 9.62 16.09
C ASP A 341 48.98 10.58 15.45
N PHE A 342 48.72 11.75 16.04
CA PHE A 342 47.79 12.74 15.48
C PHE A 342 48.50 14.01 14.98
N ASP A 343 49.02 13.95 13.74
CA ASP A 343 49.55 15.11 13.01
C ASP A 343 48.40 15.90 12.35
N PHE A 344 48.06 17.05 12.93
CA PHE A 344 47.06 17.99 12.41
C PHE A 344 47.67 19.12 11.55
N SER A 345 48.90 18.98 11.05
CA SER A 345 49.58 20.06 10.31
C SER A 345 49.04 20.36 8.90
N ASP A 346 48.11 19.55 8.38
CA ASP A 346 47.54 19.71 7.04
C ASP A 346 46.13 20.34 6.99
N ILE A 347 45.56 20.77 8.12
CA ILE A 347 44.27 21.48 8.12
C ILE A 347 44.52 22.99 7.87
N ASP A 348 44.54 23.38 6.59
CA ASP A 348 44.58 24.79 6.15
C ASP A 348 43.20 25.43 6.42
N TYR A 349 43.01 25.91 7.65
CA TYR A 349 41.85 26.71 8.02
C TYR A 349 42.06 28.14 7.51
N ARG A 350 41.40 28.51 6.42
CA ARG A 350 41.28 29.91 6.01
C ARG A 350 39.84 30.41 6.17
N PRO A 351 39.63 31.51 6.92
CA PRO A 351 38.33 32.08 7.22
C PRO A 351 37.69 32.81 6.03
#